data_AF-A0A017RYX9-F1
#
_entry.id   AF-A0A017RYX9-F1
#
_cell.length_a   1.000
_cell.length_b   1.000
_cell.length_c   1.000
_cell.angle_alpha   90.00
_cell.angle_beta   90.00
_cell.angle_gamma   90.00
#
_symmetry.space_group_name_H-M   'P 1'
#
loop_
_entity.id
_entity.type
_entity.pdbx_description
1 polymer ?
#
loop_
_entity_poly.entity_id
_entity_poly.type
_entity_poly.pdbx_seq_one_letter_code
_entity_poly.pdbx_strand_id
1 'polypeptide(L)'
;MYIKGLSKDALDFNPNFTDIDVVYEIMLRHRGFPLTSKIEKLSNIGERTYIFADAIVVCLEEKVTEKIVDGIAAIEPKPIKVIFRDSAFDDDISLKLNTMNRLDAQLKKHNQGKEQSYRVEFI
;
A
#
# COMPACT_ATOMS: atom_id res chain seq x y z
N MET A 1 -18.17 -3.67 -12.83
CA MET A 1 -18.50 -3.32 -14.24
C MET A 1 -17.66 -2.12 -14.63
N TYR A 2 -16.49 -2.35 -15.25
CA TYR A 2 -15.60 -1.28 -15.68
C TYR A 2 -16.24 -0.49 -16.84
N ILE A 3 -16.40 0.82 -16.67
CA ILE A 3 -16.82 1.70 -17.77
C ILE A 3 -15.63 1.80 -18.72
N LYS A 4 -15.77 1.18 -19.90
CA LYS A 4 -14.76 1.12 -20.94
C LYS A 4 -14.33 2.54 -21.34
N GLY A 5 -13.12 2.95 -20.96
CA GLY A 5 -12.52 4.23 -21.36
C GLY A 5 -12.17 5.20 -20.22
N LEU A 6 -12.57 4.93 -18.97
CA LEU A 6 -12.10 5.70 -17.81
C LEU A 6 -10.80 5.08 -17.26
N SER A 7 -9.80 5.90 -16.92
CA SER A 7 -8.60 5.40 -16.23
C SER A 7 -8.98 4.87 -14.85
N LYS A 8 -8.22 3.91 -14.31
CA LYS A 8 -8.44 3.44 -12.94
C LYS A 8 -8.41 4.62 -11.96
N ASP A 9 -7.53 5.61 -12.19
CA ASP A 9 -7.41 6.80 -11.33
C ASP A 9 -8.71 7.59 -11.26
N ALA A 10 -9.42 7.73 -12.38
CA ALA A 10 -10.70 8.43 -12.42
C ALA A 10 -11.85 7.64 -11.76
N LEU A 11 -11.67 6.34 -11.53
CA LEU A 11 -12.63 5.51 -10.79
C LEU A 11 -12.36 5.53 -9.28
N ASP A 12 -11.08 5.54 -8.88
CA ASP A 12 -10.68 5.36 -7.49
C ASP A 12 -10.46 6.68 -6.75
N PHE A 13 -10.08 7.75 -7.46
CA PHE A 13 -9.66 9.02 -6.87
C PHE A 13 -10.47 10.20 -7.39
N ASN A 14 -10.52 11.25 -6.57
CA ASN A 14 -11.18 12.49 -6.95
C ASN A 14 -10.48 13.13 -8.16
N PRO A 15 -11.22 13.80 -9.07
CA PRO A 15 -10.62 14.50 -10.20
C PRO A 15 -9.56 15.51 -9.74
N ASN A 16 -8.45 15.56 -10.49
CA ASN A 16 -7.28 16.41 -10.23
C ASN A 16 -6.46 16.05 -8.98
N PHE A 17 -6.78 14.95 -8.28
CA PHE A 17 -5.90 14.48 -7.20
C PHE A 17 -4.62 13.91 -7.80
N THR A 18 -3.50 14.31 -7.21
CA THR A 18 -2.20 13.68 -7.39
C THR A 18 -2.04 12.54 -6.38
N ASP A 19 -1.06 11.67 -6.60
CA ASP A 19 -0.70 10.62 -5.61
C ASP A 19 -0.50 11.20 -4.21
N ILE A 20 0.17 12.35 -4.11
CA ILE A 20 0.49 12.94 -2.82
C ILE A 20 -0.78 13.44 -2.10
N ASP A 21 -1.79 13.92 -2.84
CA ASP A 21 -3.08 14.31 -2.26
C ASP A 21 -3.79 13.09 -1.63
N VAL A 22 -3.76 11.95 -2.33
CA VAL A 22 -4.31 10.68 -1.81
C VAL A 22 -3.55 10.21 -0.57
N VAL A 23 -2.21 10.27 -0.59
CA VAL A 23 -1.38 9.89 0.57
C VAL A 23 -1.65 10.80 1.77
N TYR A 24 -1.79 12.11 1.56
CA TYR A 24 -2.17 13.05 2.62
C TYR A 24 -3.57 12.78 3.17
N GLU A 25 -4.53 12.48 2.30
CA GLU A 25 -5.88 12.13 2.75
C GLU A 25 -5.87 10.89 3.66
N ILE A 26 -5.14 9.84 3.26
CA ILE A 26 -4.94 8.64 4.07
C ILE A 26 -4.27 8.99 5.40
N MET A 27 -3.22 9.81 5.38
CA MET A 27 -2.51 10.22 6.58
C MET A 27 -3.44 10.97 7.55
N LEU A 28 -4.28 11.87 7.06
CA LEU A 28 -5.26 12.62 7.87
C LEU A 28 -6.33 11.73 8.52
N ARG A 29 -6.68 10.60 7.88
CA ARG A 29 -7.61 9.61 8.45
C ARG A 29 -6.99 8.80 9.60
N HIS A 30 -5.65 8.76 9.70
CA HIS A 30 -4.94 8.01 10.73
C HIS A 30 -4.64 8.89 11.96
N ARG A 31 -5.20 8.50 13.12
CA ARG A 31 -4.86 9.13 14.40
C ARG A 31 -3.53 8.59 14.93
N GLY A 32 -2.77 9.45 15.63
CA GLY A 32 -1.56 9.05 16.36
C GLY A 32 -0.24 9.30 15.62
N PHE A 33 -0.27 9.84 14.41
CA PHE A 33 0.92 10.28 13.68
C PHE A 33 0.97 11.81 13.59
N PRO A 34 2.14 12.44 13.80
CA PRO A 34 2.31 13.87 13.56
C PRO A 34 2.02 14.20 12.09
N LEU A 35 1.25 15.25 11.82
CA LEU A 35 1.01 15.73 10.44
C LEU A 35 2.29 16.26 9.78
N THR A 36 3.32 16.54 10.57
CA THR A 36 4.67 16.90 10.12
C THR A 36 5.53 15.69 9.75
N SER A 37 5.01 14.47 9.87
CA SER A 37 5.76 13.26 9.49
C SER A 37 6.11 13.32 8.00
N LYS A 38 7.34 12.91 7.68
CA LYS A 38 7.81 12.88 6.31
C LYS A 38 7.05 11.80 5.53
N ILE A 39 6.71 12.14 4.29
CA ILE A 39 6.25 11.20 3.28
C ILE A 39 7.44 10.92 2.36
N GLU A 40 7.76 9.66 2.15
CA GLU A 40 8.84 9.22 1.28
C GLU A 40 8.28 8.36 0.15
N LYS A 41 8.75 8.62 -1.07
CA LYS A 41 8.44 7.77 -2.22
C LYS A 41 9.43 6.62 -2.28
N LEU A 42 8.94 5.39 -2.31
CA LEU A 42 9.73 4.17 -2.37
C LEU A 42 9.88 3.69 -3.82
N SER A 43 10.51 4.52 -4.66
CA SER A 43 10.61 4.27 -6.12
C SER A 43 11.36 2.98 -6.48
N ASN A 44 12.17 2.43 -5.57
CA ASN A 44 12.81 1.13 -5.74
C ASN A 44 11.82 -0.06 -5.61
N ILE A 45 10.66 0.16 -4.98
CA ILE A 45 9.60 -0.84 -4.81
C ILE A 45 8.52 -0.64 -5.88
N GLY A 46 8.08 0.60 -6.10
CA GLY A 46 7.08 0.95 -7.10
C GLY A 46 7.01 2.46 -7.37
N GLU A 47 6.57 2.83 -8.56
CA GLU A 47 6.50 4.22 -9.03
C GLU A 47 5.42 5.06 -8.36
N ARG A 48 4.47 4.43 -7.67
CA ARG A 48 3.36 5.06 -6.93
C ARG A 48 3.25 4.44 -5.53
N THR A 49 4.38 4.03 -4.97
CA THR A 49 4.47 3.47 -3.61
C THR A 49 5.14 4.46 -2.68
N TYR A 50 4.51 4.72 -1.53
CA TYR A 50 4.92 5.73 -0.55
C TYR A 50 4.93 5.14 0.86
N ILE A 51 5.70 5.74 1.75
CA ILE A 51 5.66 5.48 3.19
C ILE A 51 5.57 6.79 3.95
N PHE A 52 4.80 6.82 5.03
CA PHE A 52 4.80 7.92 5.97
C PHE A 52 5.02 7.45 7.40
N ALA A 53 5.64 8.33 8.20
CA ALA A 53 6.02 8.06 9.59
C ALA A 53 6.81 6.75 9.78
N ASP A 54 7.56 6.33 8.75
CA ASP A 54 8.35 5.09 8.68
C ASP A 54 7.56 3.82 9.06
N ALA A 55 6.23 3.86 8.95
CA ALA A 55 5.36 2.83 9.53
C ALA A 55 4.16 2.44 8.65
N ILE A 56 3.68 3.35 7.80
CA ILE A 56 2.48 3.12 6.98
C ILE A 56 2.84 3.21 5.51
N VAL A 57 2.74 2.08 4.81
CA VAL A 57 2.98 2.01 3.36
C VAL A 57 1.67 2.21 2.62
N VAL A 58 1.69 3.05 1.58
CA VAL A 58 0.59 3.30 0.66
C VAL A 58 1.04 2.93 -0.75
N CYS A 59 0.43 1.92 -1.35
CA CYS A 59 0.73 1.40 -2.68
C CYS A 59 -0.42 1.75 -3.63
N LEU A 60 -0.22 2.78 -4.47
CA LEU A 60 -1.22 3.30 -5.42
C LEU A 60 -1.01 2.78 -6.86
N GLU A 61 -0.19 1.76 -7.02
CA GLU A 61 0.09 1.12 -8.31
C GLU A 61 -1.21 0.67 -9.00
N GLU A 62 -1.30 0.82 -10.32
CA GLU A 62 -2.44 0.30 -11.09
C GLU A 62 -2.45 -1.24 -11.18
N LYS A 63 -1.31 -1.87 -10.87
CA LYS A 63 -1.14 -3.32 -10.82
C LYS A 63 -0.12 -3.70 -9.76
N VAL A 64 -0.54 -4.53 -8.80
CA VAL A 64 0.38 -5.09 -7.79
C VAL A 64 1.07 -6.34 -8.35
N THR A 65 2.39 -6.38 -8.22
CA THR A 65 3.23 -7.50 -8.66
C THR A 65 3.92 -8.16 -7.47
N GLU A 66 4.39 -9.40 -7.62
CA GLU A 66 5.15 -10.07 -6.57
C GLU A 66 6.39 -9.28 -6.13
N LYS A 67 7.06 -8.58 -7.07
CA LYS A 67 8.22 -7.74 -6.76
C LYS A 67 7.87 -6.58 -5.83
N ILE A 68 6.70 -5.95 -6.03
CA ILE A 68 6.22 -4.90 -5.12
C ILE A 68 5.96 -5.49 -3.73
N VAL A 69 5.32 -6.66 -3.66
CA VAL A 69 5.04 -7.35 -2.39
C VAL A 69 6.32 -7.69 -1.64
N ASP A 70 7.30 -8.27 -2.34
CA ASP A 70 8.60 -8.62 -1.78
C ASP A 70 9.36 -7.38 -1.31
N GLY A 71 9.30 -6.29 -2.09
CA GLY A 71 9.89 -5.01 -1.73
C GLY A 71 9.29 -4.44 -0.45
N ILE A 72 7.95 -4.47 -0.32
CA ILE A 72 7.25 -4.00 0.89
C ILE A 72 7.61 -4.85 2.11
N ALA A 73 7.67 -6.18 1.97
CA ALA A 73 7.99 -7.07 3.07
C ALA A 73 9.44 -6.95 3.57
N ALA A 74 10.34 -6.43 2.74
CA ALA A 74 11.74 -6.20 3.05
C ALA A 74 12.02 -4.83 3.69
N ILE A 75 11.01 -3.96 3.86
CA ILE A 75 11.17 -2.66 4.51
C ILE A 75 11.52 -2.85 6.00
N GLU A 76 12.55 -2.12 6.46
CA GLU A 76 12.94 -2.04 7.87
C GLU A 76 13.04 -0.56 8.31
N PRO A 77 12.46 -0.17 9.46
CA PRO A 77 11.65 -1.00 10.35
C PRO A 77 10.35 -1.48 9.68
N LYS A 78 9.85 -2.63 10.11
CA LYS A 78 8.65 -3.23 9.50
C LYS A 78 7.44 -2.29 9.53
N PRO A 79 6.75 -2.13 8.40
CA PRO A 79 5.49 -1.41 8.37
C PRO A 79 4.47 -2.05 9.31
N ILE A 80 3.77 -1.22 10.09
CA ILE A 80 2.65 -1.68 10.93
C ILE A 80 1.34 -1.73 10.13
N LYS A 81 1.30 -1.04 8.98
CA LYS A 81 0.16 -1.10 8.06
C LYS A 81 0.63 -0.95 6.62
N VAL A 82 0.00 -1.71 5.74
CA VAL A 82 0.13 -1.57 4.28
C VAL A 82 -1.25 -1.32 3.70
N ILE A 83 -1.37 -0.30 2.86
CA ILE A 83 -2.61 0.10 2.22
C ILE A 83 -2.41 -0.06 0.71
N PHE A 84 -3.21 -0.91 0.08
CA PHE A 84 -3.19 -1.08 -1.36
C PHE A 84 -4.38 -0.39 -2.00
N ARG A 85 -4.19 0.14 -3.20
CA ARG A 85 -5.30 0.46 -4.10
C ARG A 85 -6.04 -0.83 -4.48
N ASP A 86 -7.35 -0.87 -4.27
CA ASP A 86 -8.14 -2.08 -4.47
C ASP A 86 -8.21 -2.51 -5.94
N SER A 87 -8.43 -1.54 -6.83
CA SER A 87 -8.52 -1.78 -8.28
C SER A 87 -7.20 -2.27 -8.88
N ALA A 88 -6.09 -2.24 -8.14
CA ALA A 88 -4.80 -2.79 -8.56
C ALA A 88 -4.80 -4.32 -8.70
N PHE A 89 -5.83 -4.97 -8.14
CA PHE A 89 -6.04 -6.42 -8.22
C PHE A 89 -7.10 -6.82 -9.25
N ASP A 90 -7.68 -5.86 -9.98
CA ASP A 90 -8.80 -6.09 -10.90
C ASP A 90 -9.91 -6.92 -10.22
N ASP A 91 -10.56 -7.85 -10.95
CA ASP A 91 -11.52 -8.81 -10.37
C ASP A 91 -10.83 -10.12 -9.89
N ASP A 92 -9.49 -10.14 -9.76
CA ASP A 92 -8.70 -11.32 -9.40
C ASP A 92 -8.56 -11.48 -7.87
N ILE A 93 -9.62 -12.03 -7.27
CA ILE A 93 -9.67 -12.36 -5.83
C ILE A 93 -8.52 -13.30 -5.44
N SER A 94 -8.12 -14.22 -6.32
CA SER A 94 -7.03 -15.15 -6.06
C SER A 94 -5.69 -14.42 -5.96
N LEU A 95 -5.41 -13.47 -6.85
CA LEU A 95 -4.20 -12.63 -6.79
C LEU A 95 -4.17 -11.80 -5.50
N LYS A 96 -5.30 -11.23 -5.10
CA LYS A 96 -5.42 -10.47 -3.84
C LYS A 96 -5.11 -11.34 -2.62
N LEU A 97 -5.74 -12.51 -2.52
CA LEU A 97 -5.48 -13.47 -1.42
C LEU A 97 -4.03 -13.98 -1.41
N ASN A 98 -3.48 -14.30 -2.58
CA ASN A 98 -2.10 -14.76 -2.70
C ASN A 98 -1.10 -13.68 -2.27
N THR A 99 -1.37 -12.43 -2.63
CA THR A 99 -0.57 -11.27 -2.22
C THR A 99 -0.59 -11.10 -0.70
N MET A 100 -1.76 -11.21 -0.07
CA MET A 100 -1.89 -11.15 1.40
C MET A 100 -1.13 -12.28 2.09
N ASN A 101 -1.31 -13.51 1.61
CA ASN A 101 -0.64 -14.69 2.17
C ASN A 101 0.88 -14.59 2.03
N ARG A 102 1.38 -14.06 0.90
CA ARG A 102 2.80 -13.89 0.65
C ARG A 102 3.40 -12.83 1.57
N LEU A 103 2.73 -11.68 1.69
CA LEU A 103 3.17 -10.60 2.57
C LEU A 103 3.23 -11.09 4.03
N ASP A 104 2.20 -11.82 4.49
CA ASP A 104 2.15 -12.43 5.82
C ASP A 104 3.31 -13.40 6.06
N ALA A 105 3.53 -14.32 5.11
CA ALA A 105 4.61 -15.30 5.22
C ALA A 105 5.99 -14.64 5.33
N GLN A 106 6.23 -13.55 4.60
CA GLN A 106 7.52 -12.85 4.63
C GLN A 106 7.71 -12.03 5.91
N LEU A 107 6.68 -11.30 6.34
CA LEU A 107 6.72 -10.53 7.60
C LEU A 107 6.96 -11.44 8.82
N LYS A 108 6.33 -12.63 8.84
CA LYS A 108 6.54 -13.67 9.85
C LYS A 108 7.96 -14.24 9.84
N LYS A 109 8.51 -14.57 8.67
CA LYS A 109 9.89 -15.10 8.54
C LYS A 109 10.93 -14.15 9.14
N HIS A 110 10.73 -12.85 8.96
CA HIS A 110 11.67 -11.84 9.45
C HIS A 110 11.48 -11.52 10.95
N ASN A 111 10.49 -12.07 11.66
CA ASN A 111 10.07 -11.58 12.99
C ASN A 111 10.62 -12.35 14.21
N GLN A 112 11.48 -13.36 14.05
CA GLN A 112 12.17 -14.10 15.14
C GLN A 112 11.34 -14.33 16.43
N GLY A 113 10.02 -14.58 16.31
CA GLY A 113 9.15 -14.83 17.47
C GLY A 113 8.56 -13.60 18.19
N LYS A 114 8.73 -12.37 17.69
CA LYS A 114 7.95 -11.20 18.16
C LYS A 114 6.69 -11.06 17.31
N GLU A 115 5.52 -11.26 17.91
CA GLU A 115 4.22 -10.97 17.30
C GLU A 115 4.03 -9.44 17.19
N GLN A 116 4.63 -8.81 16.18
CA GLN A 116 4.23 -7.46 15.81
C GLN A 116 3.02 -7.55 14.87
N SER A 117 1.85 -7.13 15.36
CA SER A 117 0.65 -7.09 14.56
C SER A 117 0.81 -6.06 13.44
N TYR A 118 0.63 -6.50 12.20
CA TYR A 118 0.51 -5.61 11.04
C TYR A 118 -0.91 -5.71 10.47
N ARG A 119 -1.36 -4.67 9.75
CA ARG A 119 -2.67 -4.65 9.10
C ARG A 119 -2.53 -4.40 7.61
N VAL A 120 -3.41 -5.02 6.82
CA VAL A 120 -3.56 -4.68 5.41
C VAL A 120 -4.95 -4.12 5.16
N GLU A 121 -5.00 -3.00 4.47
CA GLU A 121 -6.24 -2.32 4.08
C GLU A 121 -6.24 -2.06 2.57
N PHE A 122 -7.44 -1.86 2.03
CA PHE A 122 -7.67 -1.58 0.63
C PHE A 122 -8.51 -0.31 0.52
N ILE A 123 -8.15 0.56 -0.44
CA ILE A 123 -8.84 1.83 -0.71
C ILE A 123 -9.28 1.93 -2.17
#